data_AF-A0A7X5TVV0-F1
#
_entry.id   AF-A0A7X5TVV0-F1
#
_cell.length_a   1.000
_cell.length_b   1.000
_cell.length_c   1.000
_cell.angle_alpha   90.00
_cell.angle_beta   90.00
_cell.angle_gamma   90.00
#
_symmetry.space_group_name_H-M   'P 1'
#
loop_
_entity.id
_entity.type
_entity.pdbx_description
1 polymer ?
#
loop_
_entity_poly.entity_id
_entity_poly.type
_entity_poly.pdbx_seq_one_letter_code
_entity_poly.pdbx_strand_id
1 'polypeptide(L)'
;MPMLVAAALLALTSCASNPASSTTPAPEAGMPLNRLSARDVADAITHSGMPTPNAHDVTAAKCPQLHCTGAVDSDTVSIVKFAQSGPAERYAGNTTNSYVVEDIVLVFAEPISPADRTAYEHIVERAAER
;
A
#
# COMPACT_ATOMS: atom_id res chain seq x y z
N MET A 1 28.42 53.19 52.91
CA MET A 1 29.62 53.40 52.07
C MET A 1 30.16 52.04 51.69
N PRO A 2 30.56 51.75 50.44
CA PRO A 2 30.18 52.27 49.11
C PRO A 2 29.38 51.18 48.32
N MET A 3 28.53 51.43 47.32
CA MET A 3 28.69 52.08 46.01
C MET A 3 29.72 51.40 45.11
N LEU A 4 29.25 50.64 44.12
CA LEU A 4 29.93 50.48 42.83
C LEU A 4 28.91 50.11 41.75
N VAL A 5 28.76 51.07 40.82
CA VAL A 5 28.04 51.01 39.55
C VAL A 5 29.09 50.81 38.46
N ALA A 6 28.87 49.88 37.52
CA ALA A 6 29.41 49.88 36.16
C ALA A 6 28.72 48.73 35.38
N ALA A 7 27.76 48.96 34.49
CA ALA A 7 27.84 49.54 33.14
C ALA A 7 28.42 48.59 32.06
N ALA A 8 27.50 48.15 31.19
CA ALA A 8 27.61 47.91 29.74
C ALA A 8 28.56 46.82 29.17
N LEU A 9 28.01 45.95 28.32
CA LEU A 9 28.33 45.88 26.88
C LEU A 9 27.44 44.88 26.13
N LEU A 10 26.92 45.34 24.99
CA LEU A 10 26.13 44.60 24.02
C LEU A 10 26.98 43.53 23.30
N ALA A 11 26.38 42.37 23.02
CA ALA A 11 26.72 41.57 21.85
C ALA A 11 25.44 40.93 21.29
N LEU A 12 24.92 41.51 20.21
CA LEU A 12 23.91 40.91 19.35
C LEU A 12 24.60 39.84 18.50
N THR A 13 24.52 38.57 18.91
CA THR A 13 24.83 37.45 18.01
C THR A 13 23.55 36.99 17.33
N SER A 14 23.34 37.52 16.12
CA SER A 14 22.38 37.02 15.15
C SER A 14 22.73 35.58 14.79
N CYS A 15 21.92 34.62 15.25
CA CYS A 15 21.92 33.28 14.66
C CYS A 15 21.19 33.38 13.31
N ALA A 16 21.95 33.27 12.23
CA ALA A 16 21.41 33.09 10.89
C ALA A 16 20.56 31.81 10.85
N SER A 17 19.24 31.97 10.73
CA SER A 17 18.34 30.86 10.45
C SER A 17 18.60 30.40 9.01
N ASN A 18 19.31 29.28 8.85
CA ASN A 18 19.31 28.54 7.60
C ASN A 18 17.87 28.08 7.35
N PRO A 19 17.23 28.44 6.21
CA PRO A 19 16.05 27.72 5.78
C PRO A 19 16.53 26.32 5.39
N ALA A 20 16.38 25.36 6.31
CA ALA A 20 16.44 23.96 5.94
C ALA A 20 15.36 23.78 4.86
N SER A 21 15.80 23.56 3.63
CA SER A 21 14.93 23.05 2.58
C SER A 21 14.30 21.78 3.14
N SER A 22 13.01 21.86 3.42
CA SER A 22 12.19 20.72 3.78
C SER A 22 12.14 19.80 2.57
N THR A 23 13.19 18.99 2.39
CA THR A 23 13.11 17.81 1.55
C THR A 23 12.11 16.90 2.23
N THR A 24 10.87 16.92 1.75
CA THR A 24 9.87 15.89 2.08
C THR A 24 10.57 14.55 1.90
N PRO A 25 10.71 13.73 2.96
CA PRO A 25 11.25 12.39 2.78
C PRO A 25 10.39 11.70 1.73
N ALA A 26 11.03 11.15 0.69
CA ALA A 26 10.35 10.25 -0.22
C ALA A 26 9.63 9.19 0.63
N PRO A 27 8.39 8.81 0.29
CA PRO A 27 7.69 7.78 1.04
C PRO A 27 8.63 6.58 1.14
N GLU A 28 8.98 6.19 2.36
CA GLU A 28 9.80 5.02 2.61
C GLU A 28 9.12 3.86 1.87
N ALA A 29 9.77 3.39 0.80
CA ALA A 29 9.36 2.17 0.14
C ALA A 29 9.52 1.08 1.19
N GLY A 30 8.41 0.70 1.82
CA GLY A 30 8.36 -0.40 2.76
C GLY A 30 8.96 -1.63 2.10
N MET A 31 9.72 -2.42 2.85
CA MET A 31 10.17 -3.71 2.34
C MET A 31 8.94 -4.52 1.91
N PRO A 32 8.95 -5.10 0.70
CA PRO A 32 7.83 -5.91 0.22
C PRO A 32 7.64 -7.12 1.15
N LEU A 33 6.40 -7.38 1.57
CA LEU A 33 6.06 -8.52 2.44
C LEU A 33 6.14 -9.85 1.68
N ASN A 34 5.73 -9.82 0.41
CA ASN A 34 5.93 -10.88 -0.57
C ASN A 34 6.38 -10.27 -1.91
N ARG A 35 6.93 -11.11 -2.79
CA ARG A 35 7.44 -10.70 -4.10
C ARG A 35 6.39 -10.65 -5.21
N LEU A 36 5.14 -10.98 -4.90
CA LEU A 36 4.09 -11.05 -5.92
C LEU A 36 3.65 -9.65 -6.35
N SER A 37 3.53 -9.47 -7.66
CA SER A 37 2.73 -8.40 -8.26
C SER A 37 1.25 -8.79 -8.35
N ALA A 38 0.36 -7.83 -8.60
CA ALA A 38 -1.04 -8.13 -8.89
C ALA A 38 -1.21 -9.05 -10.12
N ARG A 39 -0.28 -8.97 -11.08
CA ARG A 39 -0.29 -9.83 -12.26
C ARG A 39 0.13 -11.27 -11.93
N ASP A 40 1.14 -11.46 -11.09
CA ASP A 40 1.58 -12.80 -10.65
C ASP A 40 0.44 -13.53 -9.92
N VAL A 41 -0.36 -12.81 -9.12
CA VAL A 41 -1.54 -13.35 -8.46
C VAL A 41 -2.60 -13.79 -9.47
N ALA A 42 -2.90 -12.96 -10.48
CA ALA A 42 -3.86 -13.32 -11.53
C ALA A 42 -3.43 -14.56 -12.33
N ASP A 43 -2.13 -14.66 -12.63
CA ASP A 43 -1.56 -15.80 -13.34
C ASP A 43 -1.57 -17.06 -12.44
N ALA A 44 -1.32 -16.94 -11.14
CA ALA A 44 -1.41 -18.05 -10.18
C ALA A 44 -2.84 -18.60 -10.03
N ILE A 45 -3.84 -17.71 -10.01
CA ILE A 45 -5.27 -18.07 -10.02
C ILE A 45 -5.61 -18.85 -11.29
N THR A 46 -5.25 -18.30 -12.46
CA THR A 46 -5.49 -18.95 -13.76
C THR A 46 -4.82 -20.32 -13.85
N HIS A 47 -3.56 -20.40 -13.41
CA HIS A 47 -2.79 -21.66 -13.43
C HIS A 47 -3.38 -22.74 -12.53
N SER A 48 -4.11 -22.33 -11.48
CA SER A 48 -4.81 -23.22 -10.56
C SER A 48 -6.19 -23.66 -11.08
N GLY A 49 -6.59 -23.22 -12.28
CA GLY A 49 -7.86 -23.58 -12.92
C GLY A 49 -9.06 -22.70 -12.54
N MET A 50 -8.84 -21.65 -11.75
CA MET A 50 -9.90 -20.69 -11.41
C MET A 50 -10.01 -19.59 -12.49
N PRO A 51 -11.22 -19.11 -12.80
CA PRO A 51 -11.42 -18.18 -13.90
C PRO A 51 -10.99 -16.74 -13.56
N THR A 52 -10.17 -16.11 -14.40
CA THR A 52 -9.97 -14.64 -14.40
C THR A 52 -10.22 -14.07 -15.80
N PRO A 53 -11.48 -14.13 -16.28
CA PRO A 53 -11.83 -13.68 -17.63
C PRO A 53 -11.59 -12.18 -17.78
N ASN A 54 -11.12 -11.78 -18.95
CA ASN A 54 -10.83 -10.38 -19.26
C ASN A 54 -9.86 -9.69 -18.28
N ALA A 55 -8.93 -10.46 -17.70
CA ALA A 55 -7.91 -9.91 -16.79
C ALA A 55 -7.03 -8.85 -17.50
N HIS A 56 -7.04 -7.62 -17.01
CA HIS A 56 -6.25 -6.50 -17.55
C HIS A 56 -5.68 -5.62 -16.43
N ASP A 57 -4.51 -5.02 -16.69
CA ASP A 57 -3.90 -4.07 -15.77
C ASP A 57 -4.72 -2.77 -15.72
N VAL A 58 -5.06 -2.34 -14.52
CA VAL A 58 -5.76 -1.08 -14.23
C VAL A 58 -4.97 -0.22 -13.25
N THR A 59 -3.67 -0.49 -13.12
CA THR A 59 -2.76 0.16 -12.16
C THR A 59 -2.78 1.68 -12.34
N ALA A 60 -2.63 2.14 -13.59
CA ALA A 60 -2.61 3.57 -13.91
C ALA A 60 -3.93 4.28 -13.58
N ALA A 61 -5.05 3.56 -13.56
CA ALA A 61 -6.36 4.12 -13.26
C ALA A 61 -6.67 4.12 -11.75
N LYS A 62 -6.38 3.02 -11.05
CA LYS A 62 -6.76 2.84 -9.63
C LYS A 62 -5.73 3.37 -8.65
N CYS A 63 -4.44 3.13 -8.90
CA CYS A 63 -3.41 3.39 -7.89
C CYS A 63 -3.14 4.87 -7.56
N PRO A 64 -3.40 5.86 -8.42
CA PRO A 64 -3.34 7.26 -8.01
C PRO A 64 -4.30 7.61 -6.86
N GLN A 65 -5.43 6.90 -6.74
CA GLN A 65 -6.45 7.14 -5.71
C GLN A 65 -6.29 6.19 -4.51
N LEU A 66 -5.98 4.92 -4.78
CA LEU A 66 -5.87 3.89 -3.74
C LEU A 66 -4.50 3.84 -3.08
N HIS A 67 -3.49 4.53 -3.63
CA HIS A 67 -2.09 4.42 -3.23
C HIS A 67 -1.57 2.96 -3.27
N CYS A 68 -2.09 2.17 -4.21
CA CYS A 68 -1.59 0.83 -4.51
C CYS A 68 -0.32 0.87 -5.37
N THR A 69 0.36 -0.27 -5.50
CA THR A 69 1.54 -0.45 -6.35
C THR A 69 1.24 -1.28 -7.61
N GLY A 70 0.11 -2.00 -7.63
CA GLY A 70 -0.39 -2.70 -8.80
C GLY A 70 -1.86 -3.04 -8.66
N ALA A 71 -2.58 -3.07 -9.78
CA ALA A 71 -3.97 -3.49 -9.81
C ALA A 71 -4.32 -4.21 -11.12
N VAL A 72 -5.01 -5.33 -11.01
CA VAL A 72 -5.55 -6.11 -12.13
C VAL A 72 -7.05 -6.31 -11.91
N ASP A 73 -7.85 -6.04 -12.93
CA ASP A 73 -9.28 -6.31 -12.92
C ASP A 73 -9.61 -7.45 -13.88
N SER A 74 -10.55 -8.29 -13.46
CA SER A 74 -11.19 -9.32 -14.28
C SER A 74 -12.68 -9.34 -13.95
N ASP A 75 -13.49 -10.09 -14.71
CA ASP A 75 -14.93 -10.11 -14.45
C ASP A 75 -15.30 -10.87 -13.16
N THR A 76 -14.37 -11.63 -12.57
CA THR A 76 -14.60 -12.46 -11.37
C THR A 76 -13.91 -11.92 -10.12
N VAL A 77 -12.72 -11.35 -10.27
CA VAL A 77 -11.92 -10.84 -9.16
C VAL A 77 -11.08 -9.63 -9.57
N SER A 78 -11.09 -8.60 -8.73
CA SER A 78 -10.13 -7.49 -8.78
C SER A 78 -9.03 -7.75 -7.76
N ILE A 79 -7.78 -7.59 -8.19
CA ILE A 79 -6.58 -7.85 -7.39
C ILE A 79 -5.86 -6.53 -7.21
N VAL A 80 -5.62 -6.13 -5.96
CA VAL A 80 -4.93 -4.89 -5.62
C VAL A 80 -3.73 -5.19 -4.74
N LYS A 81 -2.53 -4.80 -5.18
CA LYS A 81 -1.28 -4.94 -4.46
C LYS A 81 -0.90 -3.60 -3.84
N PHE A 82 -0.59 -3.60 -2.55
CA PHE A 82 -0.11 -2.43 -1.81
C PHE A 82 1.39 -2.56 -1.51
N ALA A 83 2.01 -1.47 -1.07
CA ALA A 83 3.40 -1.50 -0.63
C ALA A 83 3.58 -2.14 0.76
N GLN A 84 2.53 -2.18 1.58
CA GLN A 84 2.53 -2.66 2.96
C GLN A 84 1.15 -3.23 3.32
N SER A 85 1.07 -4.04 4.38
CA SER A 85 -0.19 -4.65 4.83
C SER A 85 -1.20 -3.66 5.42
N GLY A 86 -0.74 -2.65 6.18
CA GLY A 86 -1.65 -1.70 6.83
C GLY A 86 -2.63 -1.00 5.86
N PRO A 87 -2.18 -0.45 4.72
CA PRO A 87 -3.06 0.07 3.68
C PRO A 87 -3.98 -1.00 3.05
N ALA A 88 -3.48 -2.21 2.82
CA ALA A 88 -4.25 -3.32 2.26
C ALA A 88 -5.40 -3.73 3.19
N GLU A 89 -5.11 -3.95 4.47
CA GLU A 89 -6.08 -4.26 5.52
C GLU A 89 -7.14 -3.17 5.64
N ARG A 90 -6.74 -1.89 5.60
CA ARG A 90 -7.67 -0.76 5.63
C ARG A 90 -8.58 -0.74 4.40
N TYR A 91 -8.03 -0.99 3.21
CA TYR A 91 -8.83 -1.05 1.99
C TYR A 91 -9.84 -2.20 2.06
N ALA A 92 -9.40 -3.40 2.44
CA ALA A 92 -10.27 -4.57 2.61
C ALA A 92 -11.36 -4.33 3.68
N GLY A 93 -11.02 -3.71 4.81
CA GLY A 93 -11.99 -3.39 5.87
C GLY A 93 -13.11 -2.43 5.44
N ASN A 94 -12.90 -1.66 4.36
CA ASN A 94 -13.90 -0.75 3.78
C ASN A 94 -14.50 -1.27 2.48
N THR A 95 -14.10 -2.47 2.02
CA THR A 95 -14.54 -3.04 0.75
C THR A 95 -15.38 -4.28 1.03
N THR A 96 -16.60 -4.33 0.49
CA THR A 96 -17.44 -5.52 0.60
C THR A 96 -16.91 -6.63 -0.31
N ASN A 97 -17.18 -7.89 0.04
CA ASN A 97 -16.76 -9.04 -0.75
C ASN A 97 -15.25 -9.08 -1.02
N SER A 98 -14.44 -8.64 -0.05
CA SER A 98 -12.99 -8.71 -0.15
C SER A 98 -12.36 -9.75 0.76
N TYR A 99 -11.15 -10.13 0.41
CA TYR A 99 -10.22 -10.93 1.19
C TYR A 99 -8.84 -10.29 1.13
N VAL A 100 -8.08 -10.32 2.22
CA VAL A 100 -6.73 -9.75 2.29
C VAL A 100 -5.75 -10.77 2.85
N VAL A 101 -4.59 -10.88 2.19
CA VAL A 101 -3.43 -11.61 2.67
C VAL A 101 -2.21 -10.72 2.49
N GLU A 102 -1.55 -10.42 3.61
CA GLU A 102 -0.42 -9.48 3.67
C GLU A 102 -0.74 -8.12 3.03
N ASP A 103 -0.15 -7.83 1.86
CA ASP A 103 -0.31 -6.58 1.09
C ASP A 103 -1.13 -6.77 -0.19
N ILE A 104 -1.83 -7.90 -0.34
CA ILE A 104 -2.69 -8.22 -1.50
C ILE A 104 -4.15 -8.27 -1.06
N VAL A 105 -5.01 -7.57 -1.78
CA VAL A 105 -6.46 -7.62 -1.61
C VAL A 105 -7.12 -8.19 -2.85
N LEU A 106 -7.98 -9.18 -2.63
CA LEU A 106 -8.95 -9.66 -3.61
C LEU A 106 -10.29 -9.00 -3.34
N VAL A 107 -10.95 -8.52 -4.40
CA VAL A 107 -12.34 -8.05 -4.35
C VAL A 107 -13.13 -8.88 -5.35
N PHE A 108 -14.08 -9.66 -4.85
CA PHE A 108 -14.84 -10.61 -5.66
C PHE A 108 -16.04 -9.93 -6.32
N ALA A 109 -16.26 -10.22 -7.60
CA ALA A 109 -17.49 -9.83 -8.29
C ALA A 109 -18.66 -10.70 -7.78
N GLU A 110 -19.86 -10.11 -7.75
CA GLU A 110 -21.08 -10.85 -7.43
C GLU A 110 -21.78 -11.38 -8.69
N PRO A 111 -22.44 -12.55 -8.62
CA PRO A 111 -22.47 -13.46 -7.48
C PRO A 111 -21.23 -14.36 -7.43
N ILE A 112 -20.72 -14.61 -6.22
CA ILE A 112 -19.67 -15.62 -5.97
C ILE A 112 -20.19 -16.67 -5.01
N SER A 113 -19.94 -17.96 -5.32
CA SER A 113 -20.30 -19.03 -4.40
C SER A 113 -19.30 -19.09 -3.23
N PRO A 114 -19.70 -19.57 -2.03
CA PRO A 114 -18.76 -19.75 -0.92
C PRO A 114 -17.58 -20.67 -1.29
N ALA A 115 -17.83 -21.70 -2.09
CA ALA A 115 -16.80 -22.65 -2.52
C ALA A 115 -15.77 -21.98 -3.45
N ASP A 116 -16.23 -21.20 -4.43
CA ASP A 116 -15.33 -20.48 -5.33
C ASP A 116 -14.51 -19.44 -4.58
N ARG A 117 -15.16 -18.69 -3.67
CA ARG A 117 -14.50 -17.72 -2.81
C ARG A 117 -13.34 -18.37 -2.04
N THR A 118 -13.62 -19.44 -1.30
CA THR A 118 -12.58 -20.18 -0.56
C THR A 118 -11.48 -20.72 -1.48
N ALA A 119 -11.80 -21.13 -2.71
CA ALA A 119 -10.80 -21.57 -3.68
C ALA A 119 -9.85 -20.43 -4.09
N TYR A 120 -10.37 -19.23 -4.40
CA TYR A 120 -9.51 -18.07 -4.67
C TYR A 120 -8.63 -17.71 -3.49
N GLU A 121 -9.21 -17.63 -2.28
CA GLU A 121 -8.49 -17.30 -1.05
C GLU A 121 -7.29 -18.25 -0.83
N HIS A 122 -7.52 -19.56 -0.88
CA HIS A 122 -6.46 -20.56 -0.72
C HIS A 122 -5.38 -20.54 -1.80
N ILE A 123 -5.71 -20.16 -3.04
CA ILE A 123 -4.70 -20.04 -4.09
C ILE A 123 -3.75 -18.90 -3.78
N VAL A 124 -4.30 -17.74 -3.36
CA VAL A 124 -3.48 -16.55 -3.10
C VAL A 124 -2.70 -16.67 -1.80
N GLU A 125 -3.27 -17.29 -0.75
CA GLU A 125 -2.53 -17.67 0.47
C GLU A 125 -1.27 -18.48 0.12
N ARG A 126 -1.44 -19.58 -0.62
CA ARG A 126 -0.32 -20.45 -1.02
C ARG A 126 0.67 -19.78 -1.98
N ALA A 127 0.26 -18.74 -2.69
CA ALA A 127 1.15 -17.97 -3.55
C ALA A 127 2.02 -17.03 -2.70
N ALA A 128 1.45 -16.39 -1.67
CA ALA A 128 2.14 -15.42 -0.83
C ALA A 128 3.19 -16.06 0.09
N GLU A 129 3.01 -17.32 0.47
CA GLU A 129 3.94 -18.08 1.33
C GLU A 129 5.25 -18.52 0.63
N ARG A 130 5.42 -18.27 -0.66
CA ARG A 130 6.56 -18.74 -1.47
C ARG A 130 7.68 -17.72 -1.60
#